data_AF-A0A0F9WTS1-F1
#
_entry.id   AF-A0A0F9WTS1-F1
#
_cell.length_a   1.000
_cell.length_b   1.000
_cell.length_c   1.000
_cell.angle_alpha   90.00
_cell.angle_beta   90.00
_cell.angle_gamma   90.00
#
_symmetry.space_group_name_H-M   'P 1'
#
loop_
_entity.id
_entity.type
_entity.pdbx_description
1 polymer ?
#
loop_
_entity_poly.entity_id
_entity_poly.type
_entity_poly.pdbx_seq_one_letter_code
_entity_poly.pdbx_strand_id
1 'polypeptide(L)'
;MSEQAKVVVEPIEIPLHSEQELREIAQGIQTGAIWTHLDCPEPTDLVMMFMPFALMEPKLKHKLRTSDIGLIYEHINRAGPRSINGRPCFVSFKLLNEADADKVQGYCRELQKSVEVAGETP
;
A
#
# COMPACT_ATOMS: atom_id res chain seq x y z
N MET A 1 21.00 35.34 0.18
CA MET A 1 19.74 34.57 0.12
C MET A 1 19.81 33.76 -1.16
N SER A 2 20.17 32.48 -1.09
CA SER A 2 20.27 31.64 -2.30
C SER A 2 18.87 31.30 -2.79
N GLU A 3 18.57 31.72 -4.00
CA GLU A 3 17.41 31.30 -4.79
C GLU A 3 17.51 29.79 -5.00
N GLN A 4 16.75 29.01 -4.24
CA GLN A 4 16.66 27.58 -4.46
C GLN A 4 15.89 27.37 -5.76
N ALA A 5 16.63 27.02 -6.82
CA ALA A 5 16.05 26.56 -8.07
C ALA A 5 15.01 25.48 -7.76
N LYS A 6 13.76 25.72 -8.18
CA LYS A 6 12.65 24.78 -8.05
C LYS A 6 12.99 23.56 -8.88
N VAL A 7 13.56 22.53 -8.26
CA VAL A 7 13.86 21.26 -8.93
C VAL A 7 12.52 20.65 -9.33
N VAL A 8 12.22 20.70 -10.63
CA VAL A 8 11.06 20.01 -11.19
C VAL A 8 11.37 18.53 -11.13
N VAL A 9 10.61 17.81 -10.33
CA VAL A 9 10.77 16.38 -10.11
C VAL A 9 9.54 15.70 -10.70
N GLU A 10 9.74 14.93 -11.76
CA GLU A 10 8.63 14.23 -12.42
C GLU A 10 8.07 13.12 -11.52
N PRO A 11 6.73 12.96 -11.48
CA PRO A 11 6.09 11.89 -10.72
C PRO A 11 6.47 10.51 -11.28
N ILE A 12 6.28 9.49 -10.45
CA ILE A 12 6.44 8.09 -10.85
C ILE A 12 5.16 7.66 -11.56
N GLU A 13 5.32 7.12 -12.76
CA GLU A 13 4.24 6.45 -13.47
C GLU A 13 4.00 5.07 -12.84
N ILE A 14 2.78 4.87 -12.34
CA ILE A 14 2.35 3.61 -11.72
C ILE A 14 1.45 2.90 -12.73
N PRO A 15 1.84 1.73 -13.24
CA PRO A 15 1.07 1.04 -14.28
C PRO A 15 -0.31 0.63 -13.77
N LEU A 16 -1.27 0.56 -14.69
CA LEU A 16 -2.59 -0.01 -14.43
C LEU A 16 -2.48 -1.53 -14.27
N HIS A 17 -3.26 -2.07 -13.35
CA HIS A 17 -3.36 -3.50 -13.12
C HIS A 17 -4.60 -4.08 -13.80
N SER A 18 -4.55 -5.38 -14.08
CA SER A 18 -5.70 -6.11 -14.61
C SER A 18 -6.79 -6.27 -13.55
N GLU A 19 -8.05 -6.39 -13.97
CA GLU A 19 -9.18 -6.62 -13.07
C GLU A 19 -9.00 -7.88 -12.20
N GLN A 20 -8.35 -8.91 -12.73
CA GLN A 20 -8.04 -10.13 -11.98
C GLN A 20 -7.06 -9.85 -10.84
N GLU A 21 -5.95 -9.16 -11.12
CA GLU A 21 -4.96 -8.80 -10.10
C GLU A 21 -5.57 -7.92 -9.00
N LEU A 22 -6.43 -6.96 -9.37
CA LEU A 22 -7.12 -6.10 -8.39
C LEU A 22 -8.05 -6.90 -7.47
N ARG A 23 -8.75 -7.92 -8.00
CA ARG A 23 -9.56 -8.83 -7.18
C ARG A 23 -8.72 -9.70 -6.25
N GLU A 24 -7.59 -10.21 -6.74
CA GLU A 24 -6.63 -10.97 -5.93
C GLU A 24 -6.05 -10.11 -4.79
N ILE A 25 -5.76 -8.84 -5.05
CA ILE A 25 -5.33 -7.88 -4.03
C ILE A 25 -6.44 -7.68 -2.99
N ALA A 26 -7.67 -7.41 -3.43
CA ALA A 26 -8.81 -7.21 -2.52
C ALA A 26 -9.06 -8.44 -1.63
N GLN A 27 -8.99 -9.65 -2.19
CA GLN A 27 -9.08 -10.89 -1.43
C GLN A 27 -7.90 -11.05 -0.46
N GLY A 28 -6.70 -10.68 -0.88
CA GLY A 28 -5.51 -10.69 -0.04
C GLY A 28 -5.63 -9.76 1.16
N ILE A 29 -6.20 -8.57 0.97
CA ILE A 29 -6.48 -7.62 2.06
C ILE A 29 -7.51 -8.22 3.03
N GLN A 30 -8.64 -8.73 2.50
CA GLN A 30 -9.72 -9.30 3.32
C GLN A 30 -9.27 -10.52 4.15
N THR A 31 -8.36 -11.33 3.61
CA THR A 31 -7.83 -12.53 4.28
C THR A 31 -6.63 -12.25 5.18
N GLY A 32 -6.12 -11.01 5.21
CA GLY A 32 -4.90 -10.65 5.92
C GLY A 32 -3.61 -11.20 5.29
N ALA A 33 -3.66 -11.67 4.04
CA ALA A 33 -2.48 -12.08 3.27
C ALA A 33 -1.69 -10.90 2.70
N ILE A 34 -2.33 -9.72 2.60
CA ILE A 34 -1.73 -8.45 2.20
C ILE A 34 -1.84 -7.45 3.35
N TRP A 35 -0.75 -6.73 3.61
CA TRP A 35 -0.69 -5.60 4.52
C TRP A 35 -0.66 -4.31 3.72
N THR A 36 -1.33 -3.26 4.22
CA THR A 36 -1.42 -1.97 3.54
C THR A 36 -0.93 -0.83 4.41
N HIS A 37 -0.67 0.33 3.80
CA HIS A 37 -0.42 1.56 4.57
C HIS A 37 -1.62 2.02 5.41
N LEU A 38 -2.83 1.56 5.12
CA LEU A 38 -4.03 1.87 5.91
C LEU A 38 -3.98 1.22 7.31
N ASP A 39 -3.18 0.17 7.46
CA ASP A 39 -2.92 -0.52 8.73
C ASP A 39 -1.85 0.20 9.59
N CYS A 40 -1.30 1.32 9.09
CA CYS A 40 -0.31 2.17 9.76
C CYS A 40 -0.99 3.43 10.31
N PRO A 41 -1.40 3.49 11.59
CA PRO A 41 -2.12 4.65 12.14
C PRO A 41 -1.27 5.93 12.16
N GLU A 42 0.04 5.78 12.36
CA GLU A 42 0.96 6.92 12.42
C GLU A 42 1.91 6.93 11.21
N PRO A 43 2.29 8.10 10.67
CA PRO A 43 3.25 8.19 9.57
C PRO A 43 4.60 7.52 9.87
N THR A 44 5.01 7.50 11.14
CA THR A 44 6.22 6.80 11.59
C THR A 44 6.10 5.29 11.45
N ASP A 45 4.90 4.72 11.59
CA ASP A 45 4.66 3.29 11.41
C ASP A 45 4.91 2.87 9.96
N LEU A 46 4.54 3.72 9.00
CA LEU A 46 4.82 3.46 7.58
C LEU A 46 6.32 3.27 7.33
N VAL A 47 7.16 4.14 7.90
CA VAL A 47 8.62 4.08 7.74
C VAL A 47 9.23 2.87 8.45
N MET A 48 8.66 2.46 9.59
CA MET A 48 9.11 1.28 10.34
C MET A 48 8.69 -0.03 9.68
N MET A 49 7.47 -0.11 9.14
CA MET A 49 6.95 -1.32 8.51
C MET A 49 7.44 -1.48 7.08
N PHE A 50 7.68 -0.39 6.35
CA PHE A 50 8.20 -0.43 4.98
C PHE A 50 9.59 0.21 4.95
N MET A 51 10.59 -0.61 5.28
CA MET A 51 12.00 -0.21 5.38
C MET A 51 12.52 0.59 4.18
N PRO A 52 12.08 0.34 2.92
CA PRO A 52 12.50 1.17 1.80
C PRO A 52 12.24 2.67 2.02
N PHE A 53 11.16 3.08 2.70
CA PHE A 53 10.94 4.51 3.00
C PHE A 53 12.00 5.09 3.94
N ALA A 54 12.57 4.31 4.86
CA ALA A 54 13.65 4.77 5.72
C ALA A 54 14.92 5.04 4.91
N LEU A 55 15.22 4.16 3.96
CA LEU A 55 16.47 4.13 3.18
C LEU A 55 16.41 4.92 1.87
N MET A 56 15.23 5.39 1.47
CA MET A 56 15.01 6.08 0.20
C MET A 56 15.65 7.47 0.15
N GLU A 57 16.27 7.80 -0.99
CA GLU A 57 16.82 9.12 -1.23
C GLU A 57 15.75 10.22 -1.20
N PRO A 58 16.06 11.45 -0.73
CA PRO A 58 15.10 12.55 -0.67
C PRO A 58 14.41 12.87 -2.00
N LYS A 59 15.14 12.75 -3.13
CA LYS A 59 14.57 12.98 -4.47
C LYS A 59 13.47 11.97 -4.80
N LEU A 60 13.68 10.70 -4.50
CA LEU A 60 12.70 9.64 -4.75
C LEU A 60 11.50 9.74 -3.79
N LYS A 61 11.73 10.13 -2.53
CA LYS A 61 10.64 10.47 -1.60
C LYS A 61 9.77 11.60 -2.13
N HIS A 62 10.38 12.63 -2.71
CA HIS A 62 9.64 13.74 -3.30
C HIS A 62 8.83 13.27 -4.51
N LYS A 63 9.42 12.44 -5.40
CA LYS A 63 8.68 11.81 -6.51
C LYS A 63 7.44 11.07 -6.05
N LEU A 64 7.56 10.18 -5.06
CA LEU A 64 6.41 9.43 -4.55
C LEU A 64 5.32 10.34 -3.98
N ARG A 65 5.71 11.41 -3.27
CA ARG A 65 4.74 12.38 -2.72
C ARG A 65 3.97 13.16 -3.78
N THR A 66 4.54 13.31 -4.98
CA THR A 66 3.90 14.02 -6.09
C THR A 66 3.26 13.07 -7.10
N SER A 67 3.28 11.76 -6.84
CA SER A 67 2.67 10.73 -7.70
C SER A 67 1.26 10.40 -7.21
N ASP A 68 0.40 9.98 -8.13
CA ASP A 68 -1.00 9.60 -7.84
C ASP A 68 -1.06 8.19 -7.22
N ILE A 69 -0.50 8.03 -6.01
CA ILE A 69 -0.47 6.76 -5.27
C ILE A 69 -1.78 6.61 -4.48
N GLY A 70 -2.58 5.61 -4.83
CA GLY A 70 -3.80 5.25 -4.10
C GLY A 70 -3.58 4.21 -3.00
N LEU A 71 -2.63 3.28 -3.20
CA LEU A 71 -2.36 2.21 -2.22
C LEU A 71 -0.89 1.82 -2.21
N ILE A 72 -0.30 1.79 -1.01
CA ILE A 72 0.96 1.09 -0.74
C ILE A 72 0.62 -0.22 -0.02
N TYR A 73 1.17 -1.33 -0.50
CA TYR A 73 0.89 -2.65 0.06
C TYR A 73 2.05 -3.63 -0.11
N GLU A 74 2.05 -4.72 0.65
CA GLU A 74 2.96 -5.86 0.44
C GLU A 74 2.31 -7.17 0.95
N HIS A 75 2.74 -8.30 0.41
CA HIS A 75 2.29 -9.61 0.89
C HIS A 75 2.94 -9.95 2.23
N ILE A 76 2.16 -10.44 3.19
CA ILE A 76 2.66 -10.82 4.53
C ILE A 76 3.77 -11.88 4.46
N ASN A 77 3.74 -12.79 3.47
CA ASN A 77 4.81 -13.77 3.28
C ASN A 77 6.15 -13.17 2.80
N ARG A 78 6.18 -11.89 2.45
CA ARG A 78 7.39 -11.10 2.14
C ARG A 78 7.89 -10.30 3.33
N ALA A 79 7.18 -10.32 4.47
CA ALA A 79 7.69 -9.74 5.69
C ALA A 79 8.97 -10.48 6.13
N GLY A 80 9.96 -9.73 6.57
CA GLY A 80 11.10 -10.28 7.30
C GLY A 80 10.66 -10.90 8.64
N PRO A 81 11.59 -11.52 9.38
CA PRO A 81 11.33 -12.02 10.73
C PRO A 81 10.62 -10.94 11.55
N ARG A 82 9.47 -11.30 12.15
CA ARG A 82 8.60 -10.34 12.85
C ARG A 82 9.41 -9.49 13.82
N SER A 83 9.15 -8.18 13.80
CA SER A 83 9.83 -7.23 14.68
C SER A 83 9.44 -7.46 16.14
N ILE A 84 10.18 -6.86 17.07
CA ILE A 84 10.03 -7.01 18.53
C ILE A 84 8.59 -6.68 19.02
N ASN A 85 7.85 -5.87 18.27
CA ASN A 85 6.47 -5.46 18.57
C ASN A 85 5.38 -6.32 17.90
N GLY A 86 5.75 -7.41 17.22
CA GLY A 86 4.82 -8.32 16.54
C GLY A 86 4.28 -7.83 15.19
N ARG A 87 4.68 -6.63 14.74
CA ARG A 87 4.29 -6.08 13.43
C ARG A 87 5.23 -6.56 12.32
N PRO A 88 4.73 -6.65 11.06
CA PRO A 88 5.57 -7.01 9.93
C PRO A 88 6.59 -5.90 9.63
N CYS A 89 7.74 -6.31 9.10
CA CYS A 89 8.74 -5.41 8.54
C CYS A 89 9.05 -5.87 7.12
N PHE A 90 8.81 -5.02 6.14
CA PHE A 90 8.98 -5.29 4.73
C PHE A 90 10.23 -4.60 4.19
N VAL A 91 10.98 -5.33 3.36
CA VAL A 91 12.12 -4.80 2.60
C VAL A 91 11.73 -4.38 1.17
N SER A 92 10.44 -4.46 0.85
CA SER A 92 9.83 -4.06 -0.42
C SER A 92 8.43 -3.52 -0.17
N PHE A 93 7.86 -2.87 -1.18
CA PHE A 93 6.43 -2.60 -1.26
C PHE A 93 6.02 -2.55 -2.73
N LYS A 94 4.72 -2.66 -2.95
CA LYS A 94 4.05 -2.44 -4.23
C LYS A 94 3.17 -1.19 -4.13
N LEU A 95 2.89 -0.59 -5.28
CA LEU A 95 2.09 0.62 -5.41
C LEU A 95 0.91 0.36 -6.35
N LEU A 96 -0.25 0.90 -6.00
CA LEU A 96 -1.36 1.11 -6.93
C LEU A 96 -1.55 2.61 -7.14
N ASN A 97 -1.96 2.97 -8.36
CA ASN A 97 -2.49 4.30 -8.62
C ASN A 97 -3.86 4.48 -7.95
N GLU A 98 -4.36 5.72 -7.91
CA GLU A 98 -5.67 6.04 -7.32
C GLU A 98 -6.84 5.27 -7.96
N ALA A 99 -6.87 5.18 -9.29
CA ALA A 99 -7.97 4.51 -10.01
C ALA A 99 -8.06 3.01 -9.70
N ASP A 100 -6.92 2.32 -9.59
CA ASP A 100 -6.85 0.91 -9.22
C ASP A 100 -7.17 0.71 -7.74
N ALA A 101 -6.74 1.62 -6.87
CA ALA A 101 -7.04 1.56 -5.44
C ALA A 101 -8.55 1.70 -5.18
N ASP A 102 -9.25 2.57 -5.92
CA ASP A 102 -10.71 2.72 -5.84
C ASP A 102 -11.43 1.43 -6.23
N LYS A 103 -10.97 0.74 -7.28
CA LYS A 103 -11.52 -0.55 -7.68
C LYS A 103 -11.30 -1.62 -6.61
N VAL A 104 -10.09 -1.71 -6.05
CA VAL A 104 -9.78 -2.63 -4.94
C VAL A 104 -10.70 -2.37 -3.76
N GLN A 105 -10.92 -1.11 -3.39
CA GLN A 105 -11.84 -0.74 -2.32
C GLN A 105 -13.27 -1.21 -2.63
N GLY A 106 -13.72 -1.06 -3.88
CA GLY A 106 -15.00 -1.60 -4.35
C GLY A 106 -15.12 -3.11 -4.13
N TYR A 107 -14.13 -3.88 -4.57
CA TYR A 107 -14.12 -5.34 -4.38
C TYR A 107 -14.03 -5.76 -2.91
N CYS A 108 -13.27 -5.05 -2.07
CA CYS A 108 -13.24 -5.31 -0.63
C CYS A 108 -14.65 -5.17 -0.02
N ARG A 109 -15.42 -4.14 -0.42
CA ARG A 109 -16.80 -3.96 0.05
C ARG A 109 -17.74 -5.06 -0.44
N GLU A 110 -17.57 -5.54 -1.67
CA GLU A 110 -18.33 -6.68 -2.21
C GLU A 110 -18.06 -7.97 -1.43
N LEU A 111 -16.78 -8.23 -1.12
CA LEU A 111 -16.35 -9.40 -0.36
C LEU A 111 -16.88 -9.35 1.08
N GLN A 112 -16.83 -8.20 1.74
CA GLN A 112 -17.35 -8.02 3.11
C GLN A 112 -18.86 -8.34 3.19
N LYS A 113 -19.67 -7.79 2.28
CA LYS A 113 -21.11 -8.09 2.20
C LYS A 113 -21.39 -9.58 2.00
N SER A 114 -20.55 -10.26 1.21
CA SER A 114 -20.73 -11.68 0.92
C SER A 114 -20.44 -12.57 2.13
N VAL A 115 -19.51 -12.16 3.00
CA VAL A 115 -19.18 -12.85 4.26
C VAL A 115 -20.29 -12.66 5.30
N GLU A 116 -20.83 -11.45 5.43
CA GLU A 116 -21.93 -11.15 6.35
C GLU A 116 -23.16 -12.01 6.05
N VAL A 117 -23.55 -12.11 4.77
CA VAL A 117 -24.70 -12.94 4.33
C VAL A 117 -24.47 -14.44 4.61
N ALA A 118 -23.23 -14.93 4.52
CA ALA A 118 -22.92 -16.34 4.80
C ALA A 118 -22.85 -16.66 6.30
N GLY A 119 -22.49 -15.67 7.14
CA GLY A 119 -22.39 -15.81 8.60
C GLY A 119 -23.74 -15.81 9.33
N GLU A 120 -24.82 -15.42 8.67
CA GLU A 120 -26.18 -15.34 9.21
C GLU A 120 -27.02 -16.63 8.96
N THR A 121 -26.37 -17.78 8.78
CA THR A 121 -27.10 -19.05 8.67
C THR A 121 -27.47 -19.55 10.08
N PRO A 122 -28.77 -19.65 10.45
CA PRO A 122 -29.23 -20.04 11.79
C PRO A 122 -28.98 -21.51 12.14
#